data_AF-A0A2W6E735-F1
#
_entry.id   AF-A0A2W6E735-F1
#
_cell.length_a   1.000
_cell.length_b   1.000
_cell.length_c   1.000
_cell.angle_alpha   90.00
_cell.angle_beta   90.00
_cell.angle_gamma   90.00
#
_symmetry.space_group_name_H-M   'P 1'
#
loop_
_entity.id
_entity.type
_entity.pdbx_description
1 polymer ?
#
loop_
_entity_poly.entity_id
_entity_poly.type
_entity_poly.pdbx_seq_one_letter_code
_entity_poly.pdbx_strand_id
1 'polypeptide(L)'
;MTKSGTTVTDELAERLSREAEEGYDLSRGRLIGRKSLSGGSGRSPRLNIRTSVDLYERAMAAAVREGKTVSQLAREALEKYVK
;
A
#
# COMPACT_ATOMS: atom_id res chain seq x y z
N MET A 1 -12.31 20.37 3.39
CA MET A 1 -11.84 20.89 2.08
C MET A 1 -11.03 19.82 1.38
N THR A 2 -11.05 19.78 0.06
CA THR A 2 -10.20 18.90 -0.77
C THR A 2 -8.75 19.37 -0.77
N LYS A 3 -7.84 18.56 -1.34
CA LYS A 3 -6.42 18.93 -1.53
C LYS A 3 -6.23 20.21 -2.37
N SER A 4 -7.19 20.54 -3.23
CA SER A 4 -7.21 21.76 -4.05
C SER A 4 -7.90 22.95 -3.36
N GLY A 5 -8.29 22.82 -2.09
CA GLY A 5 -8.96 23.89 -1.34
C GLY A 5 -10.46 24.01 -1.60
N THR A 6 -11.09 23.07 -2.31
CA THR A 6 -12.53 23.09 -2.57
C THR A 6 -13.29 22.66 -1.32
N THR A 7 -14.31 23.43 -0.91
CA THR A 7 -15.20 23.05 0.20
C THR A 7 -16.06 21.85 -0.21
N VAL A 8 -16.10 20.83 0.65
CA VAL A 8 -16.93 19.64 0.43
C VAL A 8 -18.30 19.93 1.03
N THR A 9 -19.28 20.23 0.19
CA THR A 9 -20.69 20.43 0.55
C THR A 9 -21.47 19.13 0.41
N ASP A 10 -22.65 19.05 1.03
CA ASP A 10 -23.53 17.87 0.93
C ASP A 10 -23.98 17.63 -0.52
N GLU A 11 -24.30 18.69 -1.26
CA GLU A 11 -24.62 18.61 -2.69
C GLU A 11 -23.45 18.02 -3.50
N LEU A 12 -22.20 18.42 -3.19
CA LEU A 12 -21.01 17.88 -3.83
C LEU A 12 -20.83 16.40 -3.48
N ALA A 13 -21.09 16.01 -2.23
CA ALA A 13 -21.01 14.62 -1.80
C ALA A 13 -22.05 13.74 -2.52
N GLU A 14 -23.30 14.17 -2.58
CA GLU A 14 -24.37 13.44 -3.28
C GLU A 14 -24.09 13.29 -4.78
N ARG A 15 -23.58 14.35 -5.42
CA ARG A 15 -23.22 14.31 -6.84
C ARG A 15 -22.12 13.28 -7.10
N LEU A 16 -21.07 13.27 -6.27
CA LEU A 16 -19.98 12.31 -6.39
C LEU A 16 -20.44 10.87 -6.10
N SER A 17 -21.41 10.70 -5.19
CA SER A 17 -22.01 9.38 -4.91
C SER A 17 -22.74 8.83 -6.14
N ARG A 18 -23.62 9.64 -6.75
CA ARG A 18 -24.34 9.24 -7.98
C ARG A 18 -23.39 8.90 -9.12
N GLU A 19 -22.38 9.75 -9.33
CA GLU A 19 -21.34 9.53 -10.34
C GLU A 19 -20.62 8.18 -10.15
N ALA A 20 -20.35 7.79 -8.91
CA ALA A 20 -19.74 6.51 -8.59
C ALA A 20 -20.68 5.32 -8.83
N GLU A 21 -21.97 5.47 -8.52
CA GLU A 21 -23.01 4.44 -8.74
C GLU A 21 -23.30 4.21 -10.24
N GLU A 22 -23.25 5.27 -11.05
CA GLU A 22 -23.33 5.19 -12.52
C GLU A 22 -22.16 4.42 -13.14
N GLY A 23 -21.03 4.38 -12.42
CA GLY A 23 -19.85 3.61 -12.77
C GLY A 23 -18.85 4.39 -13.64
N TYR A 24 -17.57 4.07 -13.46
CA TYR A 24 -16.46 4.69 -14.19
C TYR A 24 -15.98 3.81 -15.34
N ASP A 25 -15.72 4.40 -16.50
CA ASP A 25 -14.97 3.75 -17.58
C ASP A 25 -13.48 3.62 -17.21
N LEU A 26 -13.15 2.50 -16.57
CA LEU A 26 -11.79 2.22 -16.09
C LEU A 26 -10.77 2.06 -17.23
N SER A 27 -11.20 1.88 -18.49
CA SER A 27 -10.29 1.82 -19.64
C SER A 27 -9.57 3.16 -19.89
N ARG A 28 -10.14 4.27 -19.41
CA ARG A 28 -9.57 5.62 -19.47
C ARG A 28 -8.70 5.95 -18.25
N GLY A 29 -8.70 5.09 -17.24
CA GLY A 29 -7.93 5.27 -16.02
C GLY A 29 -6.45 4.98 -16.25
N ARG A 30 -5.57 5.90 -15.82
CA ARG A 30 -4.14 5.59 -15.72
C ARG A 30 -3.93 4.59 -14.59
N LEU A 31 -3.55 3.36 -14.92
CA LEU A 31 -3.10 2.34 -13.96
C LEU A 31 -1.80 2.81 -13.30
N ILE A 32 -1.92 3.61 -12.24
CA ILE A 32 -0.82 3.89 -11.35
C ILE A 32 -0.69 2.67 -10.44
N GLY A 33 0.15 1.71 -10.84
CA GLY A 33 0.56 0.62 -9.95
C GLY A 33 1.12 1.17 -8.62
N ARG A 34 1.21 0.33 -7.59
CA ARG A 34 1.83 0.74 -6.32
C ARG A 34 3.21 1.37 -6.60
N LYS A 35 3.43 2.57 -6.07
CA LYS A 35 4.72 3.26 -6.16
C LYS A 35 5.82 2.36 -5.61
N SER A 36 7.03 2.52 -6.15
CA SER A 36 8.22 1.87 -5.60
C SER A 36 8.38 2.15 -4.11
N LEU A 37 8.98 1.22 -3.38
CA LEU A 37 9.36 1.43 -1.98
C LEU A 37 10.32 2.62 -1.79
N SER A 38 11.04 3.05 -2.84
CA SER A 38 11.90 4.25 -2.83
C SER A 38 11.17 5.54 -3.24
N GLY A 39 9.85 5.52 -3.46
CA GLY A 39 9.05 6.70 -3.82
C GLY A 39 9.20 7.20 -5.27
N GLY A 40 10.15 6.68 -6.03
CA GLY A 40 10.41 7.02 -7.45
C GLY A 40 9.84 6.03 -8.47
N SER A 41 10.23 6.20 -9.73
CA SER A 41 9.84 5.36 -10.88
C SER A 41 10.62 4.03 -11.00
N GLY A 42 11.54 3.73 -10.07
CA GLY A 42 12.37 2.53 -10.12
C GLY A 42 11.68 1.28 -9.56
N ARG A 43 11.98 0.09 -10.08
CA ARG A 43 11.49 -1.17 -9.50
C ARG A 43 12.18 -1.44 -8.16
N SER A 44 11.43 -1.82 -7.13
CA SER A 44 12.04 -2.29 -5.88
C SER A 44 12.73 -3.64 -6.11
N PRO A 45 14.05 -3.79 -5.80
CA PRO A 45 14.73 -5.07 -5.91
C PRO A 45 14.05 -6.14 -5.06
N ARG A 46 14.05 -7.38 -5.55
CA ARG A 46 13.48 -8.53 -4.84
C ARG A 46 14.60 -9.36 -4.23
N LEU A 47 14.48 -9.65 -2.94
CA LEU A 47 15.36 -10.57 -2.23
C LEU A 47 14.56 -11.82 -1.86
N ASN A 48 14.96 -12.99 -2.37
CA ASN A 48 14.37 -14.27 -2.01
C ASN A 48 15.27 -14.94 -0.96
N ILE A 49 14.73 -15.26 0.21
CA ILE A 49 15.47 -15.86 1.33
C ILE A 49 14.81 -17.17 1.72
N ARG A 50 15.60 -18.22 1.94
CA ARG A 50 15.13 -19.46 2.56
C ARG A 50 15.18 -19.34 4.07
N THR A 51 14.20 -19.90 4.75
CA THR A 51 14.09 -19.87 6.22
C THR A 51 13.54 -21.20 6.74
N SER A 52 13.65 -21.44 8.05
CA SER A 52 13.00 -22.58 8.68
C SER A 52 11.50 -22.32 8.84
N VAL A 53 10.71 -23.40 8.93
CA VAL A 53 9.26 -23.32 9.17
C VAL A 53 8.97 -22.57 10.46
N ASP A 54 9.66 -22.92 11.55
CA ASP A 54 9.53 -22.26 12.85
C ASP A 54 9.77 -20.75 12.78
N LEU A 55 10.82 -20.31 12.06
CA LEU A 55 11.11 -18.88 11.95
C LEU A 55 10.02 -18.16 11.13
N TYR A 56 9.49 -18.80 10.09
CA TYR A 56 8.40 -18.25 9.30
C TYR A 56 7.11 -18.09 10.14
N GLU A 57 6.76 -19.10 10.93
CA GLU A 57 5.60 -19.05 11.82
C GLU A 57 5.71 -17.93 12.87
N ARG A 58 6.89 -17.81 13.51
CA ARG A 58 7.16 -16.72 14.45
C ARG A 58 7.10 -15.35 13.77
N ALA A 59 7.60 -15.23 12.55
CA ALA A 59 7.53 -13.99 11.78
C ALA A 59 6.08 -13.62 11.40
N MET A 60 5.25 -14.60 11.04
CA MET A 60 3.82 -14.38 10.78
C MET A 60 3.09 -13.88 12.03
N ALA A 61 3.28 -14.53 13.18
CA ALA A 61 2.66 -14.12 14.44
C ALA A 61 3.07 -12.69 14.84
N ALA A 62 4.36 -12.36 14.70
CA ALA A 62 4.86 -11.02 14.95
C ALA A 62 4.24 -9.98 14.00
N ALA A 63 4.15 -10.30 12.71
CA ALA A 63 3.58 -9.42 11.70
C ALA A 63 2.10 -9.13 11.98
N VAL A 64 1.29 -10.13 12.35
CA VAL A 64 -0.12 -9.96 12.74
C VAL A 64 -0.25 -9.02 13.94
N ARG A 65 0.55 -9.25 14.99
CA ARG A 65 0.53 -8.41 16.20
C ARG A 65 0.89 -6.94 15.91
N GLU A 66 1.75 -6.69 14.94
CA GLU A 66 2.18 -5.34 14.55
C GLU A 66 1.33 -4.72 13.42
N GLY A 67 0.33 -5.43 12.90
CA GLY A 67 -0.45 -4.96 11.75
C GLY A 67 0.38 -4.81 10.47
N LYS A 68 1.43 -5.62 10.32
CA LYS A 68 2.37 -5.60 9.19
C LYS A 68 2.29 -6.89 8.38
N THR A 69 2.88 -6.85 7.19
CA THR A 69 3.20 -8.05 6.41
C THR A 69 4.57 -8.60 6.81
N VAL A 70 4.78 -9.91 6.61
CA VAL A 70 6.10 -10.54 6.83
C VAL A 70 7.21 -9.84 6.04
N SER A 71 6.93 -9.39 4.81
CA SER A 71 7.91 -8.64 4.00
C SER A 71 8.24 -7.26 4.56
N GLN A 72 7.29 -6.56 5.19
CA GLN A 72 7.58 -5.29 5.88
C GLN A 72 8.46 -5.54 7.12
N LEU A 73 8.12 -6.54 7.94
CA LEU A 73 8.89 -6.92 9.11
C LEU A 73 10.33 -7.33 8.73
N ALA A 74 10.47 -8.15 7.69
CA ALA A 74 11.78 -8.57 7.17
C ALA A 74 12.62 -7.38 6.68
N ARG A 75 12.01 -6.45 5.94
CA ARG A 75 12.69 -5.23 5.49
C ARG A 75 13.16 -4.37 6.67
N GLU A 76 12.31 -4.13 7.65
CA GLU A 76 12.67 -3.36 8.85
C GLU A 76 13.78 -4.01 9.67
N ALA A 77 13.73 -5.34 9.82
CA ALA A 77 14.79 -6.09 10.49
C ALA A 77 16.12 -5.97 9.73
N LEU A 78 16.09 -6.09 8.39
CA LEU A 78 17.28 -5.94 7.57
C LEU A 78 17.85 -4.51 7.62
N GLU A 79 16.99 -3.48 7.53
CA GLU A 79 17.37 -2.06 7.68
C GLU A 79 18.02 -1.77 9.04
N LYS A 80 17.56 -2.42 10.12
CA LYS A 80 18.17 -2.31 11.45
C LYS A 80 19.51 -3.03 11.54
N TYR A 81 19.65 -4.17 10.87
CA TYR A 81 20.87 -5.00 10.92
C TYR A 81 22.03 -4.41 10.12
N VAL A 82 21.77 -3.83 8.95
CA VAL A 82 22.79 -3.25 8.06
C VAL A 82 23.17 -1.80 8.40
N LYS A 83 22.69 -1.31 9.54
CA LYS A 83 22.84 0.08 9.97
C LYS A 83 24.18 0.34 10.63
#